data_AF-A0A412YZK2-F1
#
_entry.id   AF-A0A412YZK2-F1
#
_cell.length_a   1.000
_cell.length_b   1.000
_cell.length_c   1.000
_cell.angle_alpha   90.00
_cell.angle_beta   90.00
_cell.angle_gamma   90.00
#
_symmetry.space_group_name_H-M   'P 1'
#
loop_
_entity.id
_entity.type
_entity.pdbx_description
1 polymer ?
#
loop_
_entity_poly.entity_id
_entity_poly.type
_entity_poly.pdbx_seq_one_letter_code
_entity_poly.pdbx_strand_id
1 'polypeptide(L)' 'MGKSKKNEAFDPHNLSAQDQLKFEIAQELGLDAKVIEGGWRSLTAKESGKIGGLITKRKRELKKEALQQE' A
#
# COMPACT_ATOMS: atom_id res chain seq x y z
N MET A 1 -21.56 5.15 25.38
CA MET A 1 -21.16 3.83 24.82
C MET A 1 -21.55 3.85 23.35
N GLY A 2 -20.61 4.03 22.42
CA GLY A 2 -19.81 2.96 21.86
C GLY A 2 -20.06 2.99 20.36
N LYS A 3 -19.35 3.88 19.63
CA LYS A 3 -19.47 3.92 18.17
C LYS A 3 -18.81 2.66 17.63
N SER A 4 -19.64 1.67 17.32
CA SER A 4 -19.28 0.49 16.53
C SER A 4 -18.84 0.95 15.14
N LYS A 5 -17.59 1.43 15.03
CA LYS A 5 -16.92 1.56 13.74
C LYS A 5 -16.74 0.13 13.26
N LYS A 6 -17.51 -0.23 12.23
CA LYS A 6 -17.28 -1.43 11.43
C LYS A 6 -15.90 -1.25 10.82
N ASN A 7 -14.87 -1.75 11.53
CA ASN A 7 -13.56 -1.99 10.97
C ASN A 7 -13.80 -3.08 9.93
N GLU A 8 -14.03 -2.68 8.68
CA GLU A 8 -13.75 -3.54 7.54
C GLU A 8 -12.24 -3.78 7.62
N ALA A 9 -11.88 -4.81 8.40
CA ALA A 9 -10.52 -5.26 8.57
C ALA A 9 -9.98 -5.46 7.17
N PHE A 10 -8.89 -4.76 6.87
CA PHE A 10 -8.12 -5.05 5.69
C PHE A 10 -7.67 -6.51 5.82
N ASP A 11 -8.13 -7.38 4.92
CA ASP A 11 -7.79 -8.81 4.91
C ASP A 11 -6.51 -9.03 4.11
N PRO A 12 -5.31 -9.10 4.75
CA PRO A 12 -4.05 -9.25 4.04
C PRO A 12 -3.90 -10.60 3.32
N HIS A 13 -4.75 -11.57 3.65
CA HIS A 13 -4.68 -12.93 3.12
C HIS A 13 -5.22 -13.10 1.70
N ASN A 14 -6.02 -12.15 1.19
CA ASN A 14 -6.60 -12.22 -0.15
C ASN A 14 -6.18 -11.06 -1.05
N LEU A 15 -5.02 -10.48 -0.77
CA LEU A 15 -4.46 -9.37 -1.54
C LEU A 15 -3.80 -9.87 -2.81
N SER A 16 -4.06 -9.15 -3.92
CA SER A 16 -3.22 -9.26 -5.11
C SER A 16 -1.77 -8.95 -4.77
N ALA A 17 -0.81 -9.49 -5.52
CA ALA A 17 0.61 -9.17 -5.38
C ALA A 17 0.88 -7.65 -5.36
N GLN A 18 0.06 -6.88 -6.08
CA GLN A 18 0.15 -5.42 -6.07
C GLN A 18 -0.28 -4.79 -4.74
N ASP A 19 -1.29 -5.34 -4.08
CA ASP A 19 -1.74 -4.84 -2.77
C ASP A 19 -0.84 -5.32 -1.63
N GLN A 20 -0.24 -6.51 -1.74
CA GLN A 20 0.85 -6.92 -0.84
C GLN A 20 2.00 -5.92 -0.91
N LEU A 21 2.43 -5.54 -2.12
CA LEU A 21 3.50 -4.54 -2.30
C LEU A 21 3.13 -3.17 -1.71
N LYS A 22 1.87 -2.74 -1.88
CA LYS A 22 1.37 -1.51 -1.22
C LYS A 22 1.47 -1.63 0.29
N PHE A 23 1.08 -2.77 0.83
CA PHE A 23 1.07 -3.01 2.28
C PHE A 23 2.49 -3.06 2.84
N GLU A 24 3.43 -3.73 2.18
CA GLU A 24 4.85 -3.70 2.56
C GLU A 24 5.39 -2.27 2.62
N ILE A 25 5.13 -1.45 1.59
CA ILE A 25 5.57 -0.05 1.57
C ILE A 25 4.82 0.77 2.65
N ALA A 26 3.54 0.49 2.89
CA ALA A 26 2.81 1.11 3.99
C ALA A 26 3.47 0.79 5.34
N GLN A 27 3.91 -0.45 5.52
CA GLN A 27 4.61 -0.92 6.70
C GLN A 27 6.01 -0.29 6.83
N GLU A 28 6.77 -0.16 5.74
CA GLU A 28 8.03 0.59 5.70
C GLU A 28 7.83 2.08 6.08
N LEU A 29 6.65 2.64 5.79
CA LEU A 29 6.29 4.03 6.11
C LEU A 29 5.62 4.19 7.48
N GLY A 30 5.36 3.10 8.22
CA GLY A 30 4.65 3.13 9.52
C GLY A 30 3.16 3.46 9.41
N LEU A 31 2.55 3.13 8.27
CA LEU A 31 1.14 3.37 7.95
C LEU A 31 0.30 2.10 7.97
N ASP A 32 0.92 0.94 8.14
CA ASP A 32 0.30 -0.38 8.22
C ASP A 32 -0.82 -0.43 9.27
N ALA A 33 -0.60 0.13 10.47
CA ALA A 33 -1.63 0.19 11.50
C ALA A 33 -2.91 0.91 11.02
N LYS A 34 -2.76 2.04 10.32
CA LYS A 34 -3.90 2.78 9.75
C LYS A 34 -4.60 1.99 8.64
N VAL A 35 -3.86 1.24 7.84
CA VAL A 35 -4.43 0.40 6.78
C VAL A 35 -5.16 -0.80 7.38
N ILE A 36 -4.64 -1.41 8.45
CA ILE A 36 -5.30 -2.53 9.14
C ILE A 36 -6.58 -2.05 9.84
N GLU A 37 -6.51 -0.94 10.57
CA GLU A 37 -7.63 -0.43 11.35
C GLU A 37 -8.70 0.25 10.49
N GLY A 38 -8.30 1.03 9.47
CA GLY A 38 -9.20 1.89 8.71
C GLY A 38 -9.25 1.62 7.21
N GLY A 39 -8.45 0.68 6.70
CA GLY A 39 -8.28 0.41 5.28
C GLY A 39 -7.48 1.50 4.56
N TRP A 40 -7.29 1.32 3.25
CA TRP A 40 -6.63 2.31 2.38
C TRP A 40 -7.31 3.69 2.39
N ARG A 41 -8.63 3.72 2.65
CA ARG A 41 -9.43 4.95 2.77
C ARG A 41 -9.05 5.80 3.98
N SER A 42 -8.38 5.21 4.97
CA SER A 42 -7.92 5.92 6.17
C SER A 42 -6.57 6.62 5.96
N LEU A 43 -5.91 6.41 4.82
CA LEU A 43 -4.70 7.13 4.46
C LEU A 43 -5.05 8.48 3.83
N THR A 44 -4.24 9.49 4.12
CA THR A 44 -4.29 10.77 3.41
C THR A 44 -3.80 10.62 1.97
N ALA A 45 -4.21 11.54 1.08
CA ALA A 45 -3.74 11.57 -0.30
C ALA A 45 -2.20 11.62 -0.42
N LYS A 46 -1.52 12.23 0.58
CA LYS A 46 -0.06 12.29 0.65
C LYS A 46 0.55 10.93 0.98
N GLU A 47 -0.04 10.20 1.91
CA GLU A 47 0.39 8.86 2.33
C GLU A 47 0.14 7.82 1.23
N SER A 48 -1.11 7.72 0.73
CA SER A 48 -1.44 6.76 -0.35
C SER A 48 -0.72 7.11 -1.66
N GLY A 49 -0.55 8.40 -1.96
CA GLY A 49 0.22 8.87 -3.12
C GLY A 49 1.70 8.51 -3.04
N LYS A 50 2.30 8.53 -1.84
CA LYS A 50 3.69 8.10 -1.64
C LYS A 50 3.86 6.60 -1.88
N ILE A 51 2.93 5.80 -1.37
CA ILE A 51 2.90 4.34 -1.59
C ILE A 51 2.76 4.02 -3.08
N GLY A 52 1.76 4.60 -3.76
CA GLY A 52 1.55 4.40 -5.20
C GLY A 52 2.71 4.90 -6.06
N GLY A 53 3.33 6.01 -5.66
CA GLY A 53 4.53 6.55 -6.31
C GLY A 53 5.74 5.63 -6.18
N LEU A 54 5.97 5.04 -5.01
CA LEU A 54 7.07 4.08 -4.79
C LEU A 54 6.89 2.79 -5.60
N ILE A 55 5.66 2.27 -5.70
CA ILE A 55 5.35 1.10 -6.54
C ILE A 55 5.61 1.42 -8.01
N THR A 56 5.11 2.58 -8.47
CA THR A 56 5.30 3.02 -9.85
C THR A 56 6.78 3.23 -10.16
N LYS A 57 7.53 3.80 -9.21
CA LYS A 57 8.98 3.97 -9.32
C LYS A 57 9.68 2.61 -9.42
N ARG A 58 9.44 1.67 -8.51
CA ARG A 58 10.02 0.31 -8.57
C ARG A 58 9.69 -0.38 -9.91
N LYS A 59 8.44 -0.30 -10.36
CA LYS A 59 8.01 -0.89 -11.65
C LYS A 59 8.67 -0.22 -12.85
N ARG A 60 8.90 1.09 -12.79
CA ARG A 60 9.58 1.86 -13.86
C ARG A 60 11.07 1.54 -13.91
N GLU A 61 11.74 1.46 -12.76
CA GLU A 61 13.17 1.13 -12.69
C GLU A 61 13.40 -0.30 -13.20
N LEU A 62 12.61 -1.29 -12.76
CA LEU A 62 12.68 -2.66 -13.28
C LEU A 62 12.52 -2.74 -14.81
N LYS A 63 11.57 -1.97 -15.37
CA LYS A 63 11.37 -1.93 -16.83
C LYS A 63 12.54 -1.23 -17.54
N LYS A 64 13.12 -0.22 -16.91
CA LYS A 64 14.27 0.51 -17.44
C LYS A 64 15.52 -0.36 -17.42
N GLU A 65 15.79 -1.06 -16.32
CA GLU A 65 16.89 -2.02 -16.20
C GLU A 65 16.75 -3.15 -17.22
N ALA A 66 15.55 -3.73 -17.36
CA ALA A 66 15.28 -4.75 -18.38
C ALA A 66 15.51 -4.27 -19.82
N LEU A 67 15.23 -2.99 -20.11
CA LEU A 67 15.46 -2.39 -21.42
C LEU A 67 16.94 -2.01 -21.65
N GLN A 68 17.72 -1.83 -20.58
CA GLN A 68 19.15 -1.52 -20.68
C GLN A 68 20.04 -2.77 -20.76
N GLN A 69 19.47 -3.97 -20.59
CA GLN A 69 20.17 -5.25 -20.77
C GLN A 69 19.97 -5.88 -22.16
N GLU A 70 19.34 -5.15 -23.09
CA GLU A 70 19.20 -5.51 -24.51
C GLU A 70 20.10 -4.62 -25.37
#